data_AF-A0A2J6I9T3-F1
#
_entry.id   AF-A0A2J6I9T3-F1
#
_cell.length_a   1.000
_cell.length_b   1.000
_cell.length_c   1.000
_cell.angle_alpha   90.00
_cell.angle_beta   90.00
_cell.angle_gamma   90.00
#
_symmetry.space_group_name_H-M   'P 1'
#
loop_
_entity.id
_entity.type
_entity.pdbx_description
1 polymer ?
#
loop_
_entity_poly.entity_id
_entity_poly.type
_entity_poly.pdbx_seq_one_letter_code
_entity_poly.pdbx_strand_id
1 'polypeptide(L)'
;MASRSLNNWMVLTFNGIIAILYGLMAMFVSEITLLSIVMYFGIVILIIGLAMLFGVVNNMKNNLPYAGDMTISIITIIIGALLTFYTQRSLQIFVIVIGSWAILLGVLQLFILIKGNFGKGTSNVLLVNGIITLAFGTILFFNPFESARYLVIISGILAFILGIILISVSIKLKNLIPPDPDSEI
;
A
#
# COMPACT_ATOMS: atom_id res chain seq x y z
N MET A 1 31.96 -5.61 15.24
CA MET A 1 31.25 -5.59 13.93
C MET A 1 30.26 -6.75 13.76
N ALA A 2 30.36 -7.86 14.50
CA ALA A 2 29.47 -9.03 14.39
C ALA A 2 27.98 -8.78 14.74
N SER A 3 27.67 -7.78 15.57
CA SER A 3 26.26 -7.46 15.90
C SER A 3 25.45 -6.92 14.71
N ARG A 4 26.10 -6.29 13.71
CA ARG A 4 25.42 -5.77 12.52
C ARG A 4 25.04 -6.87 11.53
N SER A 5 25.87 -7.92 11.37
CA SER A 5 25.58 -9.01 10.42
C SER A 5 24.52 -9.98 10.95
N LEU A 6 24.56 -10.30 12.25
CA LEU A 6 23.55 -11.12 12.92
C LEU A 6 22.17 -10.46 12.90
N ASN A 7 22.10 -9.16 13.20
CA ASN A 7 20.85 -8.42 13.15
C ASN A 7 20.28 -8.36 11.73
N ASN A 8 21.13 -8.14 10.72
CA ASN A 8 20.66 -8.12 9.33
C ASN A 8 20.08 -9.47 8.89
N TRP A 9 20.74 -10.60 9.19
CA TRP A 9 20.19 -11.92 8.83
C TRP A 9 18.85 -12.22 9.53
N MET A 10 18.75 -11.88 10.82
CA MET A 10 17.53 -12.12 11.59
C MET A 10 16.37 -11.24 11.09
N VAL A 11 16.64 -9.98 10.76
CA VAL A 11 15.69 -9.03 10.17
C VAL A 11 15.22 -9.50 8.78
N LEU A 12 16.12 -10.00 7.93
CA LEU A 12 15.74 -10.56 6.62
C LEU A 12 14.82 -11.77 6.76
N THR A 13 15.12 -12.69 7.69
CA THR A 13 14.32 -13.88 7.95
C THR A 13 12.93 -13.51 8.45
N PHE A 14 12.84 -12.60 9.42
CA PHE A 14 11.58 -12.17 10.01
C PHE A 14 10.69 -11.45 8.99
N ASN A 15 11.26 -10.53 8.20
CA ASN A 15 10.53 -9.88 7.11
C ASN A 15 10.08 -10.88 6.04
N GLY A 16 10.90 -11.90 5.74
CA GLY A 16 10.53 -12.95 4.79
C GLY A 16 9.33 -13.77 5.27
N ILE A 17 9.30 -14.15 6.55
CA ILE A 17 8.16 -14.85 7.17
C ILE A 17 6.90 -13.97 7.13
N ILE A 18 7.01 -12.70 7.53
CA ILE A 18 5.88 -11.76 7.47
C ILE A 18 5.35 -11.63 6.05
N ALA A 19 6.23 -11.50 5.06
CA ALA A 19 5.86 -11.37 3.66
C ALA A 19 5.13 -12.63 3.13
N ILE A 20 5.57 -13.83 3.51
CA ILE A 20 4.89 -15.08 3.16
C ILE A 20 3.50 -15.16 3.80
N LEU A 21 3.39 -14.85 5.10
CA LEU A 21 2.12 -14.88 5.81
C LEU A 21 1.12 -13.88 5.21
N TYR A 22 1.56 -12.64 4.98
CA TYR A 22 0.76 -11.64 4.27
C TYR A 22 0.35 -12.14 2.88
N GLY A 23 1.29 -12.72 2.12
CA GLY A 23 1.03 -13.25 0.78
C GLY A 23 -0.07 -14.31 0.77
N LEU A 24 0.00 -15.27 1.70
CA LEU A 24 -1.03 -16.30 1.86
C LEU A 24 -2.38 -15.67 2.23
N MET A 25 -2.43 -14.78 3.23
CA MET A 25 -3.66 -14.12 3.65
C MET A 25 -4.31 -13.31 2.52
N ALA A 26 -3.49 -12.61 1.73
CA ALA A 26 -3.95 -11.79 0.61
C ALA A 26 -4.54 -12.62 -0.53
N MET A 27 -4.02 -13.82 -0.81
CA MET A 27 -4.58 -14.72 -1.83
C MET A 27 -5.98 -15.23 -1.49
N PHE A 28 -6.28 -15.39 -0.20
CA PHE A 28 -7.59 -15.85 0.29
C PHE A 28 -8.53 -14.71 0.69
N VAL A 29 -8.19 -13.46 0.36
CA VAL A 29 -9.03 -12.31 0.73
C VAL A 29 -10.37 -12.34 -0.02
N SER A 30 -11.45 -12.20 0.75
CA SER A 30 -12.80 -11.99 0.22
C SER A 30 -13.08 -10.49 0.08
N GLU A 31 -13.96 -10.13 -0.86
CA GLU A 31 -14.43 -8.75 -1.02
C GLU A 31 -15.04 -8.20 0.29
N ILE A 32 -15.77 -9.05 1.02
CA ILE A 32 -16.37 -8.72 2.32
C ILE A 32 -15.29 -8.38 3.36
N THR A 33 -14.16 -9.09 3.32
CA THR A 33 -13.03 -8.84 4.23
C THR A 33 -12.44 -7.45 3.97
N LEU A 34 -12.32 -7.08 2.69
CA LEU A 34 -11.78 -5.79 2.25
C LEU A 34 -12.68 -4.63 2.71
N LEU A 35 -14.00 -4.76 2.52
CA LEU A 35 -14.98 -3.81 3.04
C LEU A 35 -14.93 -3.71 4.57
N SER A 36 -14.82 -4.83 5.28
CA SER A 36 -14.74 -4.87 6.74
C SER A 36 -13.51 -4.13 7.25
N ILE A 37 -12.34 -4.36 6.65
CA ILE A 37 -11.09 -3.68 7.03
C ILE A 37 -11.24 -2.16 6.90
N VAL A 38 -11.80 -1.68 5.78
CA VAL A 38 -11.98 -0.24 5.56
C VAL A 38 -13.02 0.36 6.53
N MET A 39 -14.07 -0.38 6.85
CA MET A 39 -15.05 0.04 7.85
C MET A 39 -14.41 0.17 9.23
N TYR A 40 -13.66 -0.84 9.69
CA TYR A 40 -12.93 -0.79 10.96
C TYR A 40 -11.92 0.35 10.98
N PHE A 41 -11.21 0.58 9.88
CA PHE A 41 -10.31 1.70 9.74
C PHE A 41 -11.04 3.05 9.86
N GLY A 42 -12.23 3.18 9.25
CA GLY A 42 -13.10 4.34 9.42
C GLY A 42 -13.52 4.57 10.87
N ILE A 43 -13.83 3.50 11.61
CA ILE A 43 -14.19 3.58 13.04
C ILE A 43 -13.01 4.11 13.86
N VAL A 44 -11.80 3.61 13.60
CA VAL A 44 -10.58 4.11 14.26
C VAL A 44 -10.37 5.58 13.94
N ILE A 45 -10.50 6.00 12.69
CA ILE A 45 -10.39 7.41 12.29
C ILE A 45 -11.44 8.28 12.97
N LEU A 46 -12.69 7.80 13.12
CA LEU A 46 -13.73 8.51 13.87
C LEU A 46 -13.33 8.72 15.33
N ILE A 47 -12.82 7.69 15.99
CA ILE A 47 -12.36 7.78 17.38
C ILE A 47 -11.23 8.80 17.49
N ILE A 48 -10.27 8.79 16.56
CA ILE A 48 -9.17 9.75 16.51
C ILE A 48 -9.72 11.18 16.33
N GLY A 49 -10.62 11.39 15.37
CA GLY A 49 -11.22 12.70 15.12
C GLY A 49 -11.98 13.24 16.34
N LEU A 50 -12.72 12.38 17.05
CA LEU A 50 -13.38 12.74 18.31
C LEU A 50 -12.36 13.08 19.40
N ALA A 51 -11.29 12.31 19.55
CA ALA A 51 -10.20 12.60 20.49
C ALA A 51 -9.53 13.95 20.21
N MET A 52 -9.27 14.26 18.93
CA MET A 52 -8.72 15.56 18.53
C MET A 52 -9.69 16.70 18.85
N LEU A 53 -10.99 16.50 18.64
CA LEU A 53 -12.03 17.47 19.01
C LEU A 53 -12.04 17.73 20.53
N PHE A 54 -11.86 16.71 21.37
CA PHE A 54 -11.67 16.92 22.81
C PHE A 54 -10.41 17.75 23.13
N GLY A 55 -9.31 17.53 22.40
CA GLY A 55 -8.10 18.34 22.48
C GLY A 55 -8.35 19.81 22.13
N VAL A 56 -9.14 20.08 21.09
CA VAL A 56 -9.55 21.44 20.69
C VAL A 56 -10.31 22.14 21.82
N VAL A 57 -11.26 21.45 22.47
CA VAL A 57 -12.00 22.00 23.62
C VAL A 57 -11.06 22.37 24.76
N ASN A 58 -10.01 21.57 25.01
CA ASN A 58 -9.01 21.88 26.01
C ASN A 58 -8.12 23.08 25.60
N ASN A 59 -7.74 23.18 24.33
CA ASN A 59 -6.96 24.31 23.81
C ASN A 59 -7.74 25.62 23.90
N MET A 60 -9.06 25.59 23.64
CA MET A 60 -9.96 26.73 23.83
C MET A 60 -9.99 27.19 25.29
N LYS A 61 -10.06 26.27 26.26
CA LYS A 61 -10.05 26.60 27.69
C LYS A 61 -8.73 27.23 28.15
N ASN A 62 -7.62 26.81 27.54
CA ASN A 62 -6.27 27.27 27.90
C ASN A 62 -5.79 28.48 27.06
N ASN A 63 -6.66 29.11 26.27
CA ASN A 63 -6.34 30.23 25.37
C ASN A 63 -5.19 29.94 24.38
N LEU A 64 -5.05 28.68 23.95
CA LEU A 64 -4.07 28.26 22.94
C LEU A 64 -4.67 28.38 21.53
N PRO A 65 -3.84 28.51 20.47
CA PRO A 65 -4.34 28.48 19.10
C PRO A 65 -5.08 27.17 18.80
N TYR A 66 -6.36 27.25 18.42
CA TYR A 66 -7.23 26.07 18.24
C TYR A 66 -7.85 25.95 16.85
N ALA A 67 -7.81 27.01 16.02
CA ALA A 67 -8.50 27.05 14.74
C ALA A 67 -7.98 25.99 13.73
N GLY A 68 -6.66 25.76 13.72
CA GLY A 68 -6.04 24.72 12.88
C GLY A 68 -6.48 23.32 13.31
N ASP A 69 -6.34 23.02 14.60
CA ASP A 69 -6.72 21.72 15.17
C ASP A 69 -8.21 21.43 15.02
N MET A 70 -9.08 22.45 15.14
CA MET A 70 -10.52 22.32 14.95
C MET A 70 -10.86 21.91 13.51
N THR A 71 -10.22 22.56 12.53
CA THR A 71 -10.42 22.24 11.11
C THR A 71 -9.98 20.82 10.80
N ILE A 72 -8.78 20.43 11.25
CA ILE A 72 -8.26 19.06 11.10
C ILE A 72 -9.20 18.04 11.74
N SER A 73 -9.72 18.32 12.95
CA SER A 73 -10.60 17.40 13.69
C SER A 73 -11.91 17.16 12.93
N ILE A 74 -12.54 18.23 12.44
CA ILE A 74 -13.79 18.14 11.67
C ILE A 74 -13.57 17.35 10.38
N ILE A 75 -12.51 17.64 9.62
CA ILE A 75 -12.17 16.90 8.40
C ILE A 75 -11.96 15.42 8.71
N THR A 76 -11.23 15.11 9.78
CA THR A 76 -10.94 13.73 10.20
C THR A 76 -12.22 12.98 10.57
N ILE A 77 -13.15 13.61 11.29
CA ILE A 77 -14.46 13.01 11.62
C ILE A 77 -15.27 12.75 10.34
N ILE A 78 -15.32 13.70 9.41
CA ILE A 78 -16.05 13.53 8.13
C ILE A 78 -15.47 12.34 7.35
N ILE A 79 -14.15 12.27 7.24
CA ILE A 79 -13.46 11.15 6.56
C ILE A 79 -13.78 9.83 7.26
N GLY A 80 -13.67 9.77 8.58
CA GLY A 80 -14.01 8.58 9.35
C GLY A 80 -15.45 8.12 9.10
N ALA A 81 -16.42 9.04 9.13
CA ALA A 81 -17.82 8.73 8.88
C ALA A 81 -18.06 8.20 7.46
N LEU A 82 -17.43 8.81 6.45
CA LEU A 82 -17.51 8.35 5.06
C LEU A 82 -16.90 6.96 4.88
N LEU A 83 -15.80 6.66 5.57
CA LEU A 83 -15.17 5.35 5.51
C LEU A 83 -15.97 4.28 6.25
N THR A 84 -16.63 4.61 7.36
CA THR A 84 -17.44 3.67 8.14
C THR A 84 -18.80 3.37 7.51
N PHE A 85 -19.54 4.39 7.07
CA PHE A 85 -20.92 4.22 6.60
C PHE A 85 -21.05 4.09 5.09
N TYR A 86 -20.11 4.65 4.33
CA TYR A 86 -20.13 4.64 2.87
C TYR A 86 -18.96 3.83 2.29
N THR A 87 -18.41 2.87 3.03
CA THR A 87 -17.22 2.08 2.69
C THR A 87 -17.19 1.61 1.24
N GLN A 88 -18.29 0.99 0.78
CA GLN A 88 -18.41 0.45 -0.56
C GLN A 88 -18.32 1.56 -1.64
N ARG A 89 -19.05 2.66 -1.44
CA ARG A 89 -19.03 3.80 -2.38
C ARG A 89 -17.71 4.55 -2.35
N SER A 90 -17.12 4.74 -1.17
CA SER A 90 -15.82 5.39 -0.98
C SER A 90 -14.71 4.63 -1.69
N LEU A 91 -14.65 3.30 -1.54
CA LEU A 91 -13.72 2.44 -2.28
C LEU A 91 -13.95 2.52 -3.79
N GLN A 92 -15.22 2.47 -4.23
CA GLN A 92 -15.56 2.55 -5.64
C GLN A 92 -15.06 3.87 -6.26
N ILE A 93 -15.36 5.01 -5.63
CA ILE A 93 -14.94 6.32 -6.11
C ILE A 93 -13.42 6.40 -6.15
N PHE A 94 -12.73 5.91 -5.12
CA PHE A 94 -11.28 5.92 -5.05
C PHE A 94 -10.64 5.11 -6.20
N VAL A 95 -11.14 3.90 -6.46
CA VAL A 95 -10.65 3.06 -7.56
C VAL A 95 -10.97 3.66 -8.93
N ILE A 96 -12.14 4.28 -9.10
CA ILE A 96 -12.49 4.99 -10.34
C ILE A 96 -11.58 6.19 -10.58
N VAL A 97 -11.24 6.96 -9.54
CA VAL A 97 -10.30 8.09 -9.65
C VAL A 97 -8.92 7.59 -10.08
N ILE A 98 -8.43 6.50 -9.47
CA ILE A 98 -7.15 5.88 -9.86
C ILE A 98 -7.21 5.34 -11.29
N GLY A 99 -8.29 4.65 -11.67
CA GLY A 99 -8.50 4.13 -13.01
C GLY A 99 -8.52 5.23 -14.06
N SER A 100 -9.23 6.33 -13.78
CA SER A 100 -9.28 7.52 -14.63
C SER A 100 -7.89 8.13 -14.80
N TRP A 101 -7.13 8.27 -13.72
CA TRP A 101 -5.75 8.76 -13.76
C TRP A 101 -4.83 7.86 -14.58
N ALA A 102 -4.94 6.54 -14.41
CA ALA A 102 -4.18 5.57 -15.19
C ALA A 102 -4.53 5.61 -16.68
N ILE A 103 -5.82 5.77 -17.05
CA ILE A 103 -6.23 5.98 -18.45
C ILE A 103 -5.56 7.23 -19.01
N LEU A 104 -5.64 8.37 -18.29
CA LEU A 104 -5.01 9.62 -18.71
C LEU A 104 -3.50 9.43 -18.93
N LEU A 105 -2.80 8.78 -18.00
CA LEU A 105 -1.38 8.48 -18.13
C LEU A 105 -1.08 7.57 -19.33
N GLY A 106 -1.87 6.52 -19.55
CA GLY A 106 -1.73 5.61 -20.68
C GLY A 106 -1.88 6.34 -22.02
N VAL A 107 -2.91 7.19 -22.14
CA VAL A 107 -3.13 8.04 -23.32
C VAL A 107 -1.94 8.99 -23.53
N LEU A 108 -1.48 9.66 -22.46
CA LEU A 108 -0.31 10.54 -22.52
C LEU A 108 0.96 9.82 -22.97
N GLN A 109 1.22 8.61 -22.47
CA GLN A 109 2.38 7.81 -22.87
C GLN A 109 2.32 7.44 -24.37
N LEU A 110 1.15 7.04 -24.86
CA LEU A 110 0.95 6.75 -26.28
C LEU A 110 1.05 8.01 -27.15
N PHE A 111 0.57 9.16 -26.65
CA PHE A 111 0.72 10.44 -27.34
C PHE A 111 2.20 10.88 -27.43
N ILE A 112 2.94 10.75 -26.32
CA ILE A 112 4.38 11.03 -26.27
C ILE A 112 5.13 10.11 -27.23
N LEU A 113 4.77 8.82 -27.30
CA LEU A 113 5.35 7.87 -28.25
C LEU A 113 5.20 8.33 -29.70
N ILE A 114 4.00 8.79 -30.09
CA ILE A 114 3.72 9.22 -31.46
C ILE A 114 4.44 10.52 -31.80
N LYS A 115 4.53 11.45 -30.83
CA LYS A 115 5.12 12.79 -31.05
C LYS A 115 6.64 12.85 -30.82
N GLY A 116 7.20 11.88 -30.09
CA GLY A 116 8.60 11.86 -29.70
C GLY A 116 9.48 11.04 -30.65
N ASN A 117 10.69 11.52 -30.91
CA ASN A 117 11.72 10.76 -31.62
C ASN A 117 12.51 9.91 -30.62
N PHE A 118 12.04 8.69 -30.37
CA PHE A 118 12.73 7.71 -29.52
C PHE A 118 13.47 6.66 -30.35
N GLY A 119 14.57 6.13 -29.83
CA GLY A 119 15.21 4.94 -30.41
C GLY A 119 14.28 3.73 -30.38
N LYS A 120 14.47 2.76 -31.30
CA LYS A 120 13.59 1.57 -31.45
C LYS A 120 13.34 0.83 -30.13
N GLY A 121 14.37 0.68 -29.29
CA GLY A 121 14.23 0.02 -27.97
C GLY A 121 13.29 0.79 -27.03
N THR A 122 13.52 2.10 -26.86
CA THR A 122 12.69 2.96 -26.01
C THR A 122 11.27 3.08 -26.54
N SER A 123 11.08 3.17 -27.86
CA SER A 123 9.77 3.20 -28.52
C SER A 123 8.95 1.96 -28.20
N ASN A 124 9.54 0.76 -28.29
CA ASN A 124 8.84 -0.49 -27.98
C ASN A 124 8.45 -0.58 -26.50
N VAL A 125 9.36 -0.19 -25.59
CA VAL A 125 9.06 -0.18 -24.15
C VAL A 125 7.93 0.79 -23.82
N LEU A 126 7.96 2.00 -24.40
CA LEU A 126 6.95 3.01 -24.15
C LEU A 126 5.58 2.62 -24.72
N LEU A 127 5.55 1.95 -25.87
CA LEU A 127 4.33 1.37 -26.46
C LEU A 127 3.71 0.34 -25.53
N VAL A 128 4.50 -0.65 -25.13
CA VAL A 128 4.03 -1.74 -24.25
C VAL A 128 3.55 -1.17 -22.92
N ASN A 129 4.31 -0.26 -22.31
CA ASN A 129 3.93 0.37 -21.05
C ASN A 129 2.65 1.20 -21.18
N GLY A 130 2.50 1.96 -22.27
CA GLY A 130 1.30 2.76 -22.54
C GLY A 130 0.06 1.89 -22.67
N ILE A 131 0.15 0.79 -23.44
CA ILE A 131 -0.96 -0.16 -23.59
C ILE A 131 -1.31 -0.82 -22.26
N ILE A 132 -0.32 -1.31 -21.50
CA ILE A 132 -0.55 -1.93 -20.20
C ILE A 132 -1.21 -0.95 -19.24
N THR A 133 -0.71 0.29 -19.17
CA THR A 133 -1.25 1.33 -18.28
C THR A 133 -2.68 1.70 -18.65
N LEU A 134 -2.97 1.84 -19.96
CA LEU A 134 -4.31 2.14 -20.45
C LEU A 134 -5.29 0.99 -20.16
N ALA A 135 -4.89 -0.25 -20.43
CA ALA A 135 -5.69 -1.44 -20.15
C ALA A 135 -5.97 -1.56 -18.65
N PHE A 136 -4.94 -1.37 -17.81
CA PHE A 136 -5.07 -1.37 -16.35
C PHE A 136 -6.07 -0.30 -15.88
N GLY A 137 -5.92 0.94 -16.33
CA GLY A 137 -6.84 2.01 -15.98
C GLY A 137 -8.28 1.74 -16.41
N THR A 138 -8.47 1.15 -17.59
CA THR A 138 -9.79 0.76 -18.12
C THR A 138 -10.44 -0.31 -17.25
N ILE A 139 -9.69 -1.34 -16.84
CA ILE A 139 -10.17 -2.40 -15.95
C ILE A 139 -10.62 -1.81 -14.60
N LEU A 140 -9.81 -0.93 -14.01
CA LEU A 140 -10.15 -0.25 -12.75
C LEU A 140 -11.41 0.62 -12.86
N PHE A 141 -11.58 1.30 -13.99
CA PHE A 141 -12.70 2.22 -14.20
C PHE A 141 -14.03 1.46 -14.31
N PHE A 142 -14.08 0.38 -15.10
CA PHE A 142 -15.31 -0.35 -15.34
C PHE A 142 -15.65 -1.37 -14.23
N ASN A 143 -14.64 -2.00 -13.62
CA ASN A 143 -14.83 -3.06 -12.63
C ASN A 143 -14.06 -2.76 -11.33
N PRO A 144 -14.40 -1.70 -10.57
CA PRO A 144 -13.58 -1.22 -9.45
C PRO A 144 -13.44 -2.24 -8.30
N PHE A 145 -14.50 -2.97 -7.94
CA PHE A 145 -14.46 -3.94 -6.83
C PHE A 145 -13.59 -5.16 -7.15
N GLU A 146 -13.83 -5.79 -8.30
CA GLU A 146 -13.00 -6.90 -8.78
C GLU A 146 -11.55 -6.47 -8.97
N SER A 147 -11.32 -5.28 -9.53
CA SER A 147 -9.97 -4.73 -9.72
C SER A 147 -9.23 -4.56 -8.39
N ALA A 148 -9.88 -3.99 -7.37
CA ALA A 148 -9.28 -3.83 -6.04
C ALA A 148 -8.91 -5.18 -5.41
N ARG A 149 -9.77 -6.20 -5.56
CA ARG A 149 -9.49 -7.56 -5.10
C ARG A 149 -8.29 -8.16 -5.84
N TYR A 150 -8.23 -8.05 -7.17
CA TYR A 150 -7.11 -8.55 -7.95
C TYR A 150 -5.79 -7.87 -7.58
N LEU A 151 -5.82 -6.57 -7.29
CA LEU A 151 -4.64 -5.85 -6.82
C LEU A 151 -4.09 -6.44 -5.52
N VAL A 152 -4.96 -6.79 -4.57
CA VAL A 152 -4.55 -7.44 -3.32
C VAL A 152 -4.03 -8.86 -3.57
N ILE A 153 -4.65 -9.63 -4.46
CA ILE A 153 -4.14 -10.97 -4.80
C ILE A 153 -2.76 -10.88 -5.47
N ILE A 154 -2.59 -9.97 -6.43
CA ILE A 154 -1.31 -9.75 -7.12
C ILE A 154 -0.24 -9.30 -6.11
N SER A 155 -0.56 -8.36 -5.23
CA SER A 155 0.38 -7.94 -4.17
C SER A 155 0.72 -9.09 -3.23
N GLY A 156 -0.24 -9.98 -2.95
CA GLY A 156 -0.03 -11.20 -2.18
C GLY A 156 0.92 -12.19 -2.84
N ILE A 157 0.74 -12.44 -4.14
CA ILE A 157 1.64 -13.29 -4.94
C ILE A 157 3.06 -12.72 -4.94
N LEU A 158 3.20 -11.42 -5.19
CA LEU A 158 4.50 -10.75 -5.18
C LEU A 158 5.15 -10.82 -3.79
N ALA A 159 4.41 -10.57 -2.72
CA ALA A 159 4.92 -10.65 -1.36
C ALA A 159 5.35 -12.07 -0.98
N PHE A 160 4.60 -13.09 -1.41
CA PHE A 160 4.97 -14.49 -1.20
C PHE A 160 6.30 -14.83 -1.88
N ILE A 161 6.46 -14.45 -3.16
CA ILE A 161 7.71 -14.65 -3.92
C ILE A 161 8.88 -13.91 -3.24
N LEU A 162 8.68 -12.64 -2.89
CA LEU A 162 9.70 -11.84 -2.21
C LEU A 162 10.07 -12.41 -0.85
N GLY A 163 9.11 -12.97 -0.11
CA GLY A 163 9.36 -13.62 1.17
C GLY A 163 10.25 -14.86 1.03
N ILE A 164 10.01 -15.70 0.01
CA ILE A 164 10.89 -16.84 -0.31
C ILE A 164 12.31 -16.36 -0.65
N ILE A 165 12.43 -15.30 -1.44
CA ILE A 165 13.72 -14.70 -1.81
C ILE A 165 14.44 -14.20 -0.57
N LEU A 166 13.75 -13.45 0.31
CA LEU A 166 14.33 -12.92 1.54
C LEU A 166 14.85 -14.02 2.46
N ILE A 167 14.08 -15.10 2.66
CA ILE A 167 14.52 -16.26 3.45
C ILE A 167 15.74 -16.93 2.81
N SER A 168 15.75 -17.07 1.48
CA SER A 168 16.87 -17.67 0.74
C SER A 168 18.15 -16.85 0.84
N VAL A 169 18.05 -15.53 0.67
CA VAL A 169 19.17 -14.59 0.88
C VAL A 169 19.62 -14.61 2.33
N SER A 170 18.68 -14.73 3.25
CA SER A 170 18.95 -14.89 4.66
C SER A 170 19.89 -16.07 4.88
N ILE A 171 19.49 -17.29 4.49
CA ILE A 171 20.28 -18.50 4.74
C ILE A 171 21.70 -18.36 4.19
N LYS A 172 21.85 -17.75 3.01
CA LYS A 172 23.17 -17.43 2.44
C LYS A 172 23.97 -16.48 3.33
N LEU A 173 23.37 -15.43 3.87
CA LEU A 173 24.03 -14.48 4.78
C LEU A 173 24.47 -15.13 6.09
N LYS A 174 23.65 -16.04 6.67
CA LYS A 174 24.03 -16.81 7.86
C LYS A 174 25.30 -17.64 7.63
N ASN A 175 25.37 -18.31 6.48
CA ASN A 175 26.48 -19.20 6.15
C ASN A 175 27.80 -18.46 5.88
N LEU A 176 27.75 -17.14 5.67
CA LEU A 176 28.93 -16.28 5.49
C LEU A 176 29.45 -15.71 6.82
N ILE A 177 28.73 -15.90 7.92
CA ILE A 177 29.17 -15.49 9.27
C ILE A 177 29.89 -16.70 9.89
N PRO A 178 31.23 -16.68 10.05
CA PRO A 178 31.95 -17.77 10.70
C PRO A 178 31.49 -17.92 12.16
N PRO A 179 31.46 -19.17 12.69
CA PRO A 179 31.09 -19.42 14.08
C PRO A 179 32.04 -18.70 15.04
N ASP A 180 31.48 -18.22 16.16
CA ASP A 180 32.21 -17.48 17.19
C ASP A 180 33.26 -18.41 17.85
N PRO A 181 34.56 -18.09 17.83
CA PRO A 181 35.61 -18.97 18.40
C PRO A 181 35.47 -19.22 19.91
N ASP A 182 34.63 -18.45 20.61
CA ASP A 182 34.45 -18.53 22.07
C ASP A 182 33.28 -19.45 22.50
N SER A 183 32.60 -20.15 21.58
CA SER A 183 31.48 -21.06 21.92
C SER A 183 31.89 -22.47 22.35
N GLU A 184 33.20 -22.75 22.52
CA GLU A 184 33.75 -24.05 22.92
C GLU A 184 34.36 -24.08 24.35
N ILE A 185 34.03 -23.12 25.22
CA ILE A 185 34.45 -23.13 26.64
C ILE A 185 33.26 -23.28 27.57
#